data_AF-A0A9R1AUR3-F1
#
_entry.id   AF-A0A9R1AUR3-F1
#
_cell.length_a   1.000
_cell.length_b   1.000
_cell.length_c   1.000
_cell.angle_alpha   90.00
_cell.angle_beta   90.00
_cell.angle_gamma   90.00
#
_symmetry.space_group_name_H-M   'P 1'
#
loop_
_entity.id
_entity.type
_entity.pdbx_description
1 polymer ?
#
loop_
_entity_poly.entity_id
_entity_poly.type
_entity_poly.pdbx_seq_one_letter_code
_entity_poly.pdbx_strand_id
1 'polypeptide(L)'
;MEVLDLSGNQLVGTIPSWIGELHHLCYLDLSNNSLVGDAPKSLALLKGLAPDGRSPGMVFTNIPSYVKHNRSTLGRRLNELPNVITGTNNFVTSGSNNVLSGNDNTVIFGDENTVSGNNHAIYGDGNTVSGNNHVVSGSKHVVSGSRHGVTGRSSVVSGFNNGVSGINHVVSGSNNVVSGSNNVVSGMNHIVSGNNKVVT
;
A
#
# COMPACT_ATOMS: atom_id res chain seq x y z
N MET A 1 23.84 -31.21 10.15
CA MET A 1 23.34 -30.04 9.41
C MET A 1 22.13 -30.51 8.66
N GLU A 2 20.97 -29.96 8.98
CA GLU A 2 19.74 -30.26 8.28
C GLU A 2 19.28 -29.01 7.52
N VAL A 3 18.96 -29.21 6.25
CA VAL A 3 18.52 -28.19 5.30
C VAL A 3 17.08 -28.52 4.96
N LEU A 4 16.18 -27.57 5.20
CA LEU A 4 14.78 -27.68 4.83
C LEU A 4 14.44 -26.58 3.83
N ASP A 5 14.43 -26.95 2.56
CA ASP A 5 13.97 -26.08 1.47
C ASP A 5 12.56 -26.52 1.07
N LEU A 6 11.59 -25.67 1.40
CA LEU A 6 10.20 -25.80 0.99
C LEU A 6 9.83 -24.67 0.02
N SER A 7 10.81 -23.98 -0.55
CA SER A 7 10.54 -22.85 -1.43
C SER A 7 9.80 -23.28 -2.70
N GLY A 8 8.96 -22.40 -3.24
CA GLY A 8 8.27 -22.64 -4.51
C GLY A 8 7.12 -23.64 -4.45
N ASN A 9 6.61 -23.96 -3.26
CA ASN A 9 5.44 -24.82 -3.08
C ASN A 9 4.13 -24.00 -2.97
N GLN A 10 3.00 -24.70 -2.79
CA GLN A 10 1.67 -24.09 -2.64
C GLN A 10 1.16 -24.16 -1.19
N LEU A 11 2.07 -24.12 -0.21
CA LEU A 11 1.69 -24.25 1.20
C LEU A 11 0.83 -23.06 1.63
N VAL A 12 -0.30 -23.32 2.28
CA VAL A 12 -1.27 -22.31 2.76
C VAL A 12 -1.39 -22.35 4.29
N GLY A 13 -1.90 -21.27 4.89
CA GLY A 13 -2.09 -21.17 6.34
C GLY A 13 -0.87 -20.59 7.07
N THR A 14 -0.83 -20.71 8.39
CA THR A 14 0.23 -20.12 9.23
C THR A 14 1.44 -21.03 9.40
N ILE A 15 2.62 -20.45 9.62
CA ILE A 15 3.83 -21.21 9.99
C ILE A 15 3.60 -21.84 11.38
N PRO A 16 3.61 -23.17 11.51
CA PRO A 16 3.39 -23.82 12.80
C PRO A 16 4.54 -23.58 13.77
N SER A 17 4.24 -23.42 15.06
CA SER A 17 5.25 -23.16 16.09
C SER A 17 6.27 -24.28 16.28
N TRP A 18 5.90 -25.53 15.96
CA TRP A 18 6.79 -26.69 16.10
C TRP A 18 8.03 -26.62 15.19
N ILE A 19 8.04 -25.78 14.14
CA ILE A 19 9.25 -25.57 13.31
C ILE A 19 10.44 -25.06 14.14
N GLY A 20 10.18 -24.33 15.23
CA GLY A 20 11.23 -23.86 16.13
C GLY A 20 11.87 -24.95 17.01
N GLU A 21 11.31 -26.16 17.02
CA GLU A 21 11.84 -27.32 17.77
C GLU A 21 12.86 -28.13 16.97
N LEU A 22 13.09 -27.77 15.70
CA LEU A 22 14.07 -28.43 14.83
C LEU A 22 15.50 -27.98 15.16
N HIS A 23 16.04 -28.46 16.29
CA HIS A 23 17.30 -28.01 16.86
C HIS A 23 18.56 -28.25 16.00
N HIS A 24 18.48 -29.12 14.99
CA HIS A 24 19.58 -29.41 14.06
C HIS A 24 19.46 -28.69 12.72
N LEU A 25 18.38 -27.93 12.52
CA LEU A 25 18.10 -27.17 11.30
C LEU A 25 19.02 -25.94 11.23
N CYS A 26 19.79 -25.86 10.14
CA CYS A 26 20.72 -24.75 9.89
C CYS A 26 20.33 -23.91 8.67
N TYR A 27 19.33 -24.35 7.90
CA TYR A 27 18.78 -23.62 6.77
C TYR A 27 17.29 -23.93 6.63
N LEU A 28 16.48 -22.88 6.49
CA LEU A 28 15.05 -22.97 6.25
C LEU A 28 14.68 -21.97 5.16
N ASP A 29 14.17 -22.47 4.03
CA ASP A 29 13.58 -21.63 2.98
C ASP A 29 12.09 -21.96 2.84
N LEU A 30 11.25 -20.96 3.11
CA LEU A 30 9.79 -21.02 2.94
C LEU A 30 9.31 -20.09 1.82
N SER A 31 10.23 -19.48 1.06
CA SER A 31 9.92 -18.47 0.04
C SER A 31 9.04 -19.03 -1.07
N ASN A 32 8.29 -18.17 -1.77
CA ASN A 32 7.40 -18.58 -2.86
C ASN A 32 6.36 -19.66 -2.44
N ASN A 33 5.74 -19.52 -1.27
CA ASN A 33 4.59 -20.29 -0.78
C ASN A 33 3.42 -19.36 -0.47
N SER A 34 2.20 -19.88 -0.31
CA SER A 34 0.97 -19.14 0.05
C SER A 34 0.70 -18.99 1.57
N LEU A 35 1.75 -18.96 2.39
CA LEU A 35 1.64 -18.87 3.86
C LEU A 35 1.21 -17.46 4.32
N VAL A 36 0.46 -17.39 5.41
CA VAL A 36 -0.15 -16.15 5.98
C VAL A 36 0.09 -16.07 7.50
N GLY A 37 -0.12 -14.90 8.12
CA GLY A 37 0.05 -14.70 9.57
C GLY A 37 1.49 -14.45 10.02
N ASP A 38 1.68 -14.27 11.32
CA ASP A 38 2.99 -13.94 11.90
C ASP A 38 3.93 -15.15 11.97
N ALA A 39 5.23 -14.88 11.87
CA ALA A 39 6.25 -15.88 12.14
C ALA A 39 6.21 -16.27 13.63
N PRO A 40 6.14 -17.58 13.98
CA PRO A 40 6.10 -17.99 15.38
C PRO A 40 7.41 -17.63 16.07
N LYS A 41 7.31 -17.10 17.29
CA LYS A 41 8.47 -16.69 18.11
C LYS A 41 9.49 -17.81 18.34
N SER A 42 9.05 -19.07 18.23
CA SER A 42 9.91 -20.25 18.32
C SER A 42 10.97 -20.32 17.20
N LEU A 43 10.78 -19.65 16.06
CA LEU A 43 11.81 -19.53 15.02
C LEU A 43 13.05 -18.77 15.50
N ALA A 44 12.89 -17.83 16.42
CA ALA A 44 14.02 -17.13 17.04
C ALA A 44 14.85 -18.02 17.97
N LEU A 45 14.35 -19.22 18.31
CA LEU A 45 15.02 -20.19 19.19
C LEU A 45 15.83 -21.26 18.42
N LEU A 46 15.83 -21.21 17.08
CA LEU A 46 16.62 -22.10 16.23
C LEU A 46 18.13 -21.79 16.37
N LYS A 47 18.79 -22.53 17.27
CA LYS A 47 20.23 -22.38 17.58
C LYS A 47 21.15 -22.62 16.37
N GLY A 48 20.70 -23.39 15.38
CA GLY A 48 21.46 -23.67 14.15
C GLY A 48 21.50 -22.52 13.13
N LEU A 49 20.64 -21.49 13.29
CA LEU A 49 20.61 -20.28 12.47
C LEU A 49 21.37 -19.10 13.11
N ALA A 50 22.21 -19.39 14.12
CA ALA A 50 23.03 -18.39 14.79
C ALA A 50 24.00 -17.70 13.80
N PRO A 51 24.20 -16.38 13.91
CA PRO A 51 25.04 -15.60 13.01
C PRO A 51 26.51 -15.80 13.33
N ASP A 52 27.06 -17.01 13.14
CA ASP A 52 28.50 -17.23 13.17
C ASP A 52 29.06 -17.26 11.74
N GLY A 53 29.28 -16.06 11.21
CA GLY A 53 30.56 -15.65 10.64
C GLY A 53 31.19 -16.38 9.44
N ARG A 54 30.67 -17.51 8.94
CA ARG A 54 31.34 -18.28 7.88
C ARG A 54 30.41 -18.90 6.83
N SER A 55 29.61 -18.07 6.16
CA SER A 55 28.95 -18.44 4.91
C SER A 55 29.32 -17.43 3.81
N PRO A 56 30.11 -17.79 2.79
CA PRO A 56 30.41 -16.90 1.68
C PRO A 56 29.16 -16.80 0.80
N GLY A 57 28.38 -15.73 0.96
CA GLY A 57 27.33 -15.42 -0.03
C GLY A 57 26.12 -14.62 0.41
N MET A 58 25.89 -14.32 1.70
CA MET A 58 24.72 -13.51 2.08
C MET A 58 25.07 -12.40 3.07
N VAL A 59 25.10 -11.17 2.52
CA VAL A 59 25.37 -9.92 3.21
C VAL A 59 24.26 -9.64 4.23
N PHE A 60 24.66 -9.54 5.50
CA PHE A 60 23.84 -9.04 6.58
C PHE A 60 23.76 -7.51 6.49
N THR A 61 22.55 -7.00 6.20
CA THR A 61 22.15 -5.66 6.64
C THR A 61 20.85 -5.81 7.43
N ASN A 62 21.00 -5.84 8.75
CA ASN A 62 20.05 -5.60 9.84
C ASN A 62 18.53 -5.83 9.57
N ILE A 63 18.01 -6.82 10.32
CA ILE A 63 16.64 -7.39 10.37
C ILE A 63 16.42 -8.48 9.28
N PRO A 64 16.17 -9.76 9.62
CA PRO A 64 15.89 -10.79 8.61
C PRO A 64 14.63 -10.45 7.81
N SER A 65 14.82 -10.25 6.52
CA SER A 65 13.81 -9.86 5.53
C SER A 65 12.98 -11.05 5.02
N TYR A 66 12.42 -11.88 5.92
CA TYR A 66 11.66 -13.09 5.56
C TYR A 66 10.15 -13.05 5.82
N VAL A 67 9.58 -11.85 5.94
CA VAL A 67 8.24 -11.57 5.43
C VAL A 67 8.40 -10.62 4.23
N LYS A 68 9.13 -11.06 3.20
CA LYS A 68 8.93 -10.50 1.87
C LYS A 68 7.58 -11.01 1.40
N HIS A 69 6.69 -10.06 1.12
CA HIS A 69 5.40 -10.29 0.50
C HIS A 69 5.48 -11.43 -0.50
N ASN A 70 4.58 -12.38 -0.27
CA ASN A 70 4.27 -13.50 -1.12
C ASN A 70 4.33 -13.07 -2.60
N ARG A 71 5.43 -13.38 -3.27
CA ARG A 71 5.50 -13.32 -4.73
C ARG A 71 4.50 -14.36 -5.21
N SER A 72 3.37 -13.89 -5.73
CA SER A 72 2.52 -14.73 -6.55
C SER A 72 3.30 -15.10 -7.81
N THR A 73 3.81 -16.33 -7.88
CA THR A 73 4.36 -16.89 -9.12
C THR A 73 3.62 -18.18 -9.46
N LEU A 74 2.37 -18.05 -9.89
CA LEU A 74 2.00 -18.42 -11.26
C LEU A 74 0.65 -17.79 -11.64
N GLY A 75 0.71 -16.48 -11.83
CA GLY A 75 -0.33 -15.70 -12.45
C GLY A 75 0.30 -14.42 -12.96
N ARG A 76 1.33 -14.51 -13.81
CA ARG A 76 1.69 -13.36 -14.64
C ARG A 76 0.42 -12.98 -15.40
N ARG A 77 -0.30 -11.96 -14.94
CA ARG A 77 -0.85 -11.04 -15.92
C ARG A 77 0.38 -10.41 -16.54
N LEU A 78 0.54 -10.60 -17.85
CA LEU A 78 1.58 -10.00 -18.68
C LEU A 78 1.56 -8.45 -18.68
N ASN A 79 0.87 -7.82 -17.72
CA ASN A 79 0.38 -6.45 -17.77
C ASN A 79 0.62 -5.66 -16.45
N GLU A 80 1.23 -6.23 -15.41
CA GLU A 80 1.46 -5.50 -14.15
C GLU A 80 2.83 -4.82 -14.16
N LEU A 81 2.84 -3.50 -14.34
CA LEU A 81 4.04 -2.66 -14.32
C LEU A 81 4.55 -2.49 -12.87
N PRO A 82 5.87 -2.35 -12.65
CA PRO A 82 6.42 -2.19 -11.30
C PRO A 82 6.01 -0.86 -10.66
N ASN A 83 5.90 -0.84 -9.32
CA ASN A 83 5.76 0.40 -8.55
C ASN A 83 7.10 1.15 -8.47
N VAL A 84 7.06 2.48 -8.56
CA VAL A 84 8.21 3.38 -8.37
C VAL A 84 8.04 4.12 -7.04
N ILE A 85 8.89 3.85 -6.06
CA ILE A 85 8.78 4.42 -4.72
C ILE A 85 10.08 5.14 -4.35
N THR A 86 9.99 6.43 -4.04
CA THR A 86 11.13 7.28 -3.65
C THR A 86 10.81 8.08 -2.39
N GLY A 87 11.81 8.60 -1.68
CA GLY A 87 11.62 9.33 -0.42
C GLY A 87 11.63 8.41 0.82
N THR A 88 10.94 8.79 1.90
CA THR A 88 10.97 8.05 3.16
C THR A 88 9.60 7.47 3.53
N ASN A 89 9.58 6.27 4.13
CA ASN A 89 8.36 5.64 4.68
C ASN A 89 7.16 5.56 3.71
N ASN A 90 7.42 5.37 2.41
CA ASN A 90 6.35 5.18 1.43
C ASN A 90 6.12 3.68 1.19
N PHE A 91 4.85 3.25 1.19
CA PHE A 91 4.47 1.85 1.10
C PHE A 91 3.35 1.62 0.07
N VAL A 92 3.43 0.49 -0.64
CA VAL A 92 2.30 -0.06 -1.41
C VAL A 92 2.02 -1.44 -0.84
N THR A 93 0.86 -1.64 -0.23
CA THR A 93 0.45 -2.91 0.38
C THR A 93 -0.02 -3.90 -0.70
N SER A 94 -0.79 -3.44 -1.69
CA SER A 94 -1.26 -4.25 -2.83
C SER A 94 -1.48 -3.36 -4.06
N GLY A 95 -1.07 -3.82 -5.24
CA GLY A 95 -1.24 -3.11 -6.51
C GLY A 95 0.07 -2.83 -7.25
N SER A 96 -0.06 -2.35 -8.48
CA SER A 96 0.96 -2.25 -9.52
C SER A 96 0.93 -0.88 -10.21
N ASN A 97 2.02 -0.53 -10.89
CA ASN A 97 2.17 0.74 -11.61
C ASN A 97 1.96 2.03 -10.79
N ASN A 98 2.16 1.99 -9.48
CA ASN A 98 2.04 3.16 -8.62
C ASN A 98 3.36 3.93 -8.55
N VAL A 99 3.30 5.26 -8.55
CA VAL A 99 4.46 6.16 -8.37
C VAL A 99 4.28 6.94 -7.07
N LEU A 100 5.11 6.67 -6.07
CA LEU A 100 5.10 7.34 -4.77
C LEU A 100 6.40 8.14 -4.56
N SER A 101 6.27 9.37 -4.08
CA SER A 101 7.39 10.25 -3.71
C SER A 101 7.07 11.09 -2.47
N GLY A 102 8.08 11.51 -1.71
CA GLY A 102 7.89 12.29 -0.48
C GLY A 102 7.96 11.43 0.78
N ASN A 103 7.10 11.67 1.77
CA ASN A 103 7.20 11.00 3.07
C ASN A 103 5.87 10.39 3.55
N ASP A 104 5.93 9.22 4.18
CA ASP A 104 4.80 8.60 4.90
C ASP A 104 3.54 8.36 4.05
N ASN A 105 3.67 8.15 2.74
CA ASN A 105 2.54 7.87 1.85
C ASN A 105 2.27 6.37 1.71
N THR A 106 1.01 5.97 1.81
CA THR A 106 0.61 4.57 1.69
C THR A 106 -0.47 4.39 0.63
N VAL A 107 -0.24 3.48 -0.32
CA VAL A 107 -1.29 2.88 -1.16
C VAL A 107 -1.64 1.52 -0.56
N ILE A 108 -2.87 1.35 -0.08
CA ILE A 108 -3.28 0.13 0.63
C ILE A 108 -3.76 -0.93 -0.37
N PHE A 109 -4.55 -0.52 -1.35
CA PHE A 109 -4.82 -1.30 -2.55
C PHE A 109 -5.00 -0.36 -3.74
N GLY A 110 -4.55 -0.77 -4.91
CA GLY A 110 -4.90 -0.14 -6.19
C GLY A 110 -3.73 0.05 -7.14
N ASP A 111 -4.05 0.20 -8.41
CA ASP A 111 -3.10 0.31 -9.52
C ASP A 111 -3.00 1.76 -10.05
N GLU A 112 -1.88 2.08 -10.71
CA GLU A 112 -1.73 3.32 -11.51
C GLU A 112 -1.87 4.65 -10.73
N ASN A 113 -1.65 4.67 -9.40
CA ASN A 113 -1.72 5.92 -8.64
C ASN A 113 -0.40 6.71 -8.70
N THR A 114 -0.50 8.04 -8.83
CA THR A 114 0.63 8.96 -8.67
C THR A 114 0.46 9.76 -7.40
N VAL A 115 1.35 9.57 -6.42
CA VAL A 115 1.26 10.13 -5.08
C VAL A 115 2.55 10.88 -4.74
N SER A 116 2.42 12.13 -4.34
CA SER A 116 3.56 12.98 -3.94
C SER A 116 3.23 13.81 -2.71
N GLY A 117 4.22 14.12 -1.88
CA GLY A 117 3.99 14.94 -0.68
C GLY A 117 4.03 14.10 0.58
N ASN A 118 3.15 14.39 1.55
CA ASN A 118 3.27 13.80 2.88
C ASN A 118 1.96 13.20 3.43
N ASN A 119 2.09 12.02 4.02
CA ASN A 119 1.04 11.38 4.84
C ASN A 119 -0.29 11.17 4.07
N HIS A 120 -0.23 10.56 2.89
CA HIS A 120 -1.42 10.17 2.13
C HIS A 120 -1.81 8.71 2.38
N ALA A 121 -3.12 8.43 2.41
CA ALA A 121 -3.68 7.08 2.43
C ALA A 121 -4.60 6.87 1.22
N ILE A 122 -4.24 5.93 0.34
CA ILE A 122 -4.88 5.75 -0.98
C ILE A 122 -5.49 4.35 -1.10
N TYR A 123 -6.71 4.29 -1.64
CA TYR A 123 -7.51 3.08 -1.83
C TYR A 123 -8.22 3.07 -3.20
N GLY A 124 -7.67 2.42 -4.21
CA GLY A 124 -8.23 2.32 -5.57
C GLY A 124 -7.29 2.85 -6.63
N ASP A 125 -7.79 3.06 -7.85
CA ASP A 125 -6.95 3.06 -9.05
C ASP A 125 -6.86 4.41 -9.78
N GLY A 126 -5.70 4.71 -10.35
CA GLY A 126 -5.51 5.82 -11.28
C GLY A 126 -5.68 7.20 -10.65
N ASN A 127 -5.44 7.36 -9.36
CA ASN A 127 -5.56 8.64 -8.67
C ASN A 127 -4.26 9.43 -8.72
N THR A 128 -4.35 10.75 -8.91
CA THR A 128 -3.23 11.70 -8.79
C THR A 128 -3.41 12.50 -7.51
N VAL A 129 -2.51 12.32 -6.54
CA VAL A 129 -2.61 12.93 -5.21
C VAL A 129 -1.32 13.67 -4.87
N SER A 130 -1.46 14.94 -4.48
CA SER A 130 -0.35 15.77 -4.03
C SER A 130 -0.70 16.58 -2.78
N GLY A 131 0.30 17.05 -2.05
CA GLY A 131 0.10 17.93 -0.89
C GLY A 131 0.28 17.19 0.42
N ASN A 132 -0.68 17.31 1.35
CA ASN A 132 -0.53 16.71 2.68
C ASN A 132 -1.84 16.14 3.26
N ASN A 133 -1.74 15.00 3.95
CA ASN A 133 -2.80 14.45 4.80
C ASN A 133 -4.11 14.17 4.04
N HIS A 134 -4.04 13.47 2.91
CA HIS A 134 -5.24 13.11 2.14
C HIS A 134 -5.63 11.65 2.38
N VAL A 135 -6.93 11.40 2.48
CA VAL A 135 -7.51 10.06 2.36
C VAL A 135 -8.31 10.02 1.06
N VAL A 136 -7.86 9.21 0.11
CA VAL A 136 -8.46 9.14 -1.23
C VAL A 136 -8.84 7.70 -1.53
N SER A 137 -10.11 7.49 -1.88
CA SER A 137 -10.61 6.19 -2.29
C SER A 137 -11.40 6.28 -3.60
N GLY A 138 -11.40 5.21 -4.39
CA GLY A 138 -12.07 5.17 -5.67
C GLY A 138 -11.10 5.39 -6.81
N SER A 139 -11.54 6.01 -7.90
CA SER A 139 -10.77 6.02 -9.14
C SER A 139 -10.70 7.36 -9.85
N LYS A 140 -9.56 7.62 -10.49
CA LYS A 140 -9.35 8.77 -11.38
C LYS A 140 -9.56 10.13 -10.71
N HIS A 141 -9.33 10.22 -9.40
CA HIS A 141 -9.36 11.50 -8.69
C HIS A 141 -8.09 12.32 -8.95
N VAL A 142 -8.23 13.64 -8.94
CA VAL A 142 -7.09 14.57 -8.87
C VAL A 142 -7.24 15.37 -7.59
N VAL A 143 -6.39 15.10 -6.60
CA VAL A 143 -6.48 15.68 -5.25
C VAL A 143 -5.20 16.44 -4.94
N SER A 144 -5.35 17.69 -4.50
CA SER A 144 -4.24 18.57 -4.14
C SER A 144 -4.59 19.40 -2.91
N GLY A 145 -3.60 19.99 -2.25
CA GLY A 145 -3.83 20.87 -1.10
C GLY A 145 -3.63 20.14 0.22
N SER A 146 -4.59 20.20 1.14
CA SER A 146 -4.44 19.54 2.44
C SER A 146 -5.74 19.05 3.08
N ARG A 147 -5.67 17.91 3.78
CA ARG A 147 -6.73 17.38 4.65
C ARG A 147 -8.05 17.00 3.96
N HIS A 148 -8.02 16.68 2.68
CA HIS A 148 -9.20 16.16 1.96
C HIS A 148 -9.52 14.70 2.27
N GLY A 149 -10.81 14.41 2.36
CA GLY A 149 -11.38 13.05 2.27
C GLY A 149 -12.16 12.93 0.97
N VAL A 150 -11.68 12.10 0.04
CA VAL A 150 -12.25 12.00 -1.31
C VAL A 150 -12.61 10.55 -1.61
N THR A 151 -13.83 10.32 -2.07
CA THR A 151 -14.33 9.00 -2.47
C THR A 151 -15.06 9.06 -3.81
N GLY A 152 -15.20 7.93 -4.49
CA GLY A 152 -16.04 7.80 -5.68
C GLY A 152 -15.23 7.77 -6.97
N ARG A 153 -15.54 8.65 -7.93
CA ARG A 153 -14.84 8.62 -9.24
C ARG A 153 -14.69 9.98 -9.91
N SER A 154 -13.54 10.19 -10.56
CA SER A 154 -13.30 11.29 -11.52
C SER A 154 -13.51 12.70 -10.96
N SER A 155 -13.27 12.92 -9.66
CA SER A 155 -13.41 14.26 -9.06
C SER A 155 -12.07 14.98 -8.94
N VAL A 156 -12.08 16.30 -9.16
CA VAL A 156 -10.95 17.21 -8.94
C VAL A 156 -11.20 17.96 -7.63
N VAL A 157 -10.29 17.83 -6.67
CA VAL A 157 -10.42 18.42 -5.32
C VAL A 157 -9.16 19.18 -4.95
N SER A 158 -9.32 20.45 -4.57
CA SER A 158 -8.22 21.31 -4.12
C SER A 158 -8.62 22.15 -2.91
N GLY A 159 -7.63 22.81 -2.29
CA GLY A 159 -7.84 23.71 -1.16
C GLY A 159 -7.59 23.02 0.19
N PHE A 160 -8.50 23.18 1.15
CA PHE A 160 -8.32 22.68 2.50
C PHE A 160 -9.57 21.98 3.07
N ASN A 161 -9.40 20.77 3.59
CA ASN A 161 -10.42 20.10 4.42
C ASN A 161 -11.79 19.90 3.76
N ASN A 162 -11.83 19.68 2.45
CA ASN A 162 -13.04 19.30 1.72
C ASN A 162 -13.34 17.79 1.83
N GLY A 163 -14.61 17.44 2.03
CA GLY A 163 -15.14 16.08 2.00
C GLY A 163 -15.96 15.86 0.72
N VAL A 164 -15.51 14.96 -0.15
CA VAL A 164 -16.10 14.78 -1.48
C VAL A 164 -16.42 13.31 -1.72
N SER A 165 -17.65 13.02 -2.16
CA SER A 165 -18.10 11.68 -2.54
C SER A 165 -18.94 11.74 -3.81
N GLY A 166 -19.04 10.65 -4.56
CA GLY A 166 -19.80 10.61 -5.80
C GLY A 166 -18.92 10.78 -7.04
N ILE A 167 -19.47 11.35 -8.11
CA ILE A 167 -18.87 11.25 -9.45
C ILE A 167 -18.69 12.62 -10.09
N ASN A 168 -17.52 12.88 -10.64
CA ASN A 168 -17.25 14.01 -11.51
C ASN A 168 -17.54 15.38 -10.87
N HIS A 169 -17.02 15.60 -9.65
CA HIS A 169 -17.08 16.90 -8.99
C HIS A 169 -15.83 17.74 -9.27
N VAL A 170 -15.98 19.07 -9.28
CA VAL A 170 -14.87 20.02 -9.18
C VAL A 170 -15.07 20.81 -7.89
N VAL A 171 -14.22 20.57 -6.89
CA VAL A 171 -14.37 21.16 -5.55
C VAL A 171 -13.10 21.91 -5.19
N SER A 172 -13.24 23.19 -4.86
CA SER A 172 -12.14 24.03 -4.37
C SER A 172 -12.57 24.82 -3.14
N GLY A 173 -11.64 25.54 -2.51
CA GLY A 173 -11.90 26.29 -1.29
C GLY A 173 -11.78 25.42 -0.03
N SER A 174 -12.58 25.71 1.00
CA SER A 174 -12.36 25.17 2.34
C SER A 174 -13.60 24.62 3.03
N ASN A 175 -13.47 23.46 3.68
CA ASN A 175 -14.55 22.86 4.49
C ASN A 175 -15.86 22.59 3.74
N ASN A 176 -15.79 22.32 2.44
CA ASN A 176 -16.96 21.99 1.63
C ASN A 176 -17.28 20.49 1.71
N VAL A 177 -18.55 20.13 1.79
CA VAL A 177 -19.07 18.76 1.72
C VAL A 177 -19.89 18.59 0.45
N VAL A 178 -19.40 17.77 -0.48
CA VAL A 178 -19.99 17.63 -1.82
C VAL A 178 -20.31 16.17 -2.13
N SER A 179 -21.53 15.92 -2.60
CA SER A 179 -22.02 14.59 -2.98
C SER A 179 -22.89 14.61 -4.23
N GLY A 180 -23.09 13.45 -4.85
CA GLY A 180 -23.95 13.27 -6.02
C GLY A 180 -23.16 13.15 -7.31
N SER A 181 -23.50 13.95 -8.34
CA SER A 181 -22.72 13.96 -9.59
C SER A 181 -22.61 15.32 -10.27
N ASN A 182 -21.51 15.57 -10.98
CA ASN A 182 -21.35 16.73 -11.86
C ASN A 182 -21.54 18.10 -11.17
N ASN A 183 -21.15 18.22 -9.90
CA ASN A 183 -21.24 19.49 -9.17
C ASN A 183 -19.91 20.28 -9.22
N VAL A 184 -20.00 21.60 -9.37
CA VAL A 184 -18.88 22.54 -9.25
C VAL A 184 -19.09 23.38 -7.99
N VAL A 185 -18.18 23.27 -7.03
CA VAL A 185 -18.28 23.93 -5.73
C VAL A 185 -16.99 24.68 -5.43
N SER A 186 -17.07 25.97 -5.17
CA SER A 186 -15.99 26.79 -4.61
C SER A 186 -16.48 27.51 -3.36
N GLY A 187 -15.61 28.24 -2.67
CA GLY A 187 -15.97 28.97 -1.46
C GLY A 187 -15.73 28.17 -0.19
N MET A 188 -16.52 28.42 0.86
CA MET A 188 -16.30 27.82 2.17
C MET A 188 -17.59 27.37 2.86
N ASN A 189 -17.50 26.23 3.56
CA ASN A 189 -18.58 25.68 4.39
C ASN A 189 -19.88 25.35 3.62
N HIS A 190 -19.79 25.05 2.33
CA HIS A 190 -20.96 24.62 1.57
C HIS A 190 -21.27 23.14 1.79
N ILE A 191 -22.56 22.81 1.84
CA ILE A 191 -23.07 21.43 1.79
C ILE A 191 -23.88 21.30 0.50
N VAL A 192 -23.37 20.53 -0.45
CA VAL A 192 -23.95 20.39 -1.78
C VAL A 192 -24.20 18.92 -2.08
N SER A 193 -25.47 18.59 -2.34
CA SER A 193 -25.88 17.26 -2.79
C SER A 193 -26.76 17.36 -4.04
N GLY A 194 -26.75 16.31 -4.87
CA GLY A 194 -27.55 16.23 -6.09
C GLY A 194 -26.69 16.33 -7.35
N ASN A 195 -27.29 16.75 -8.45
CA ASN A 195 -26.66 16.67 -9.77
C ASN A 195 -26.60 18.03 -10.48
N ASN A 196 -25.50 18.30 -11.17
CA ASN A 196 -25.31 19.48 -12.05
C ASN A 196 -25.48 20.84 -11.33
N LYS A 197 -25.06 20.93 -10.06
CA LYS A 197 -25.11 22.18 -9.30
C LYS A 197 -23.82 22.98 -9.44
N VAL A 198 -23.96 24.31 -9.43
CA VAL A 198 -22.85 25.26 -9.30
C VAL A 198 -23.09 26.09 -8.05
N VAL A 199 -22.13 26.09 -7.12
CA VAL A 199 -22.19 26.82 -5.84
C VAL A 199 -20.84 27.49 -5.60
N THR A 200 -20.85 28.78 -5.24
CA THR A 200 -19.64 29.61 -5.14
C THR A 200 -19.59 30.41 -3.86
#